data_AF-A0A2L1UZC1-F1
#
_entry.id   AF-A0A2L1UZC1-F1
#
_cell.length_a   1.000
_cell.length_b   1.000
_cell.length_c   1.000
_cell.angle_alpha   90.00
_cell.angle_beta   90.00
_cell.angle_gamma   90.00
#
_symmetry.space_group_name_H-M   'P 1'
#
loop_
_entity.id
_entity.type
_entity.pdbx_description
1 polymer ?
#
loop_
_entity_poly.entity_id
_entity_poly.type
_entity_poly.pdbx_seq_one_letter_code
_entity_poly.pdbx_strand_id
1 'polypeptide(L)' 'MFALADCNSFYASCQSLFRPDLRGRPIAILSNNDGCVIARSKSLKT' A
#
# COMPACT_ATOMS: atom_id res chain seq x y z
N MET A 1 10.05 -24.14 16.64
CA MET A 1 8.97 -23.14 16.87
C MET A 1 9.01 -22.15 15.71
N PHE A 2 7.86 -21.70 15.20
CA PHE A 2 7.78 -20.80 14.04
C PHE A 2 6.84 -19.61 14.32
N ALA A 3 7.11 -18.47 13.67
CA ALA A 3 6.27 -17.27 13.69
C ALA A 3 6.14 -16.69 12.28
N LEU A 4 4.99 -16.08 11.98
CA LEU A 4 4.70 -15.40 10.72
C LEU A 4 4.66 -13.89 10.95
N ALA A 5 5.40 -13.13 10.14
CA ALA A 5 5.35 -11.68 10.11
C ALA A 5 4.84 -11.24 8.73
N ASP A 6 3.80 -10.41 8.72
CA ASP A 6 3.22 -9.83 7.52
C ASP A 6 2.96 -8.32 7.71
N CYS A 7 3.03 -7.57 6.62
CA CYS A 7 2.87 -6.12 6.64
C CYS A 7 1.54 -5.70 6.01
N ASN A 8 0.79 -4.86 6.72
CA ASN A 8 -0.46 -4.30 6.22
C ASN A 8 -0.24 -3.43 4.97
N SER A 9 -0.72 -3.92 3.82
CA SER A 9 -0.66 -3.19 2.54
C SER A 9 0.72 -2.59 2.25
N PHE A 10 1.78 -3.40 2.38
CA PHE A 10 3.18 -2.96 2.49
C PHE A 10 3.57 -1.79 1.56
N TYR A 11 3.45 -1.94 0.24
CA TYR A 11 3.83 -0.87 -0.69
C TYR A 11 3.04 0.43 -0.50
N ALA A 12 1.74 0.35 -0.21
CA ALA A 12 0.93 1.55 0.06
C ALA A 12 1.31 2.22 1.39
N SER A 13 1.68 1.42 2.40
CA SER A 13 2.16 1.90 3.70
C SER A 13 3.52 2.60 3.58
N CYS A 14 4.46 2.01 2.83
CA CYS A 14 5.73 2.66 2.51
C CYS A 14 5.51 3.98 1.76
N GLN A 15 4.63 3.99 0.76
CA GLN A 15 4.33 5.20 0.00
C GLN A 15 3.83 6.33 0.91
N SER A 16 2.89 6.05 1.81
CA SER A 16 2.37 7.04 2.78
C SER A 16 3.43 7.54 3.78
N LEU A 17 4.40 6.68 4.15
CA LEU A 17 5.52 7.05 5.01
C LEU A 17 6.44 8.07 4.32
N PHE A 18 6.78 7.82 3.06
CA PHE A 18 7.68 8.68 2.26
C PHE A 18 6.97 9.85 1.57
N ARG A 19 5.64 9.83 1.52
CA ARG A 19 4.79 10.94 1.04
C ARG A 19 3.80 11.35 2.14
N PRO A 20 4.25 12.13 3.14
CA PRO A 20 3.40 12.57 4.24
C PRO A 20 2.14 13.34 3.79
N ASP A 21 2.22 13.99 2.63
CA ASP A 21 1.10 14.70 2.00
C ASP A 21 -0.04 13.77 1.54
N LEU A 22 0.23 12.46 1.39
CA LEU A 22 -0.77 11.45 1.05
C LEU A 22 -1.42 10.79 2.27
N ARG A 23 -1.05 11.19 3.50
CA ARG A 23 -1.64 10.64 4.71
C ARG A 23 -3.16 10.88 4.75
N GLY A 24 -3.90 9.83 5.11
CA GLY A 24 -5.37 9.85 5.13
C GLY A 24 -6.04 9.81 3.74
N ARG A 25 -5.26 9.81 2.65
CA ARG A 25 -5.80 9.67 1.29
C ARG A 25 -5.87 8.18 0.90
N PRO A 26 -6.84 7.78 0.06
CA PRO A 26 -6.80 6.46 -0.58
C PRO A 26 -5.58 6.35 -1.52
N ILE A 27 -4.84 5.23 -1.45
CA ILE A 27 -3.61 5.00 -2.22
C ILE A 27 -3.70 3.66 -2.96
N ALA A 28 -3.43 3.68 -4.26
CA ALA A 28 -3.14 2.51 -5.08
C ALA A 28 -1.71 2.58 -5.61
N ILE A 29 -1.02 1.45 -5.64
CA ILE A 29 0.30 1.30 -6.25
C ILE A 29 0.13 0.45 -7.51
N LEU A 30 0.63 0.94 -8.63
CA LEU A 30 0.59 0.27 -9.93
C LEU A 30 1.91 -0.47 -10.20
N SER A 31 1.84 -1.60 -10.91
CA SER A 31 3.00 -2.22 -11.55
C SER A 31 3.35 -1.45 -12.84
N ASN A 32 4.65 -1.41 -13.16
CA ASN A 32 5.34 -0.76 -14.28
C ASN A 32 4.47 -0.32 -15.48
N ASN A 33 3.62 0.69 -15.28
CA ASN A 33 2.68 1.24 -16.26
C ASN A 33 1.79 0.21 -16.99
N ASP A 34 1.61 -1.00 -16.45
CA ASP A 34 0.80 -2.06 -17.04
C ASP A 34 -0.68 -1.99 -16.61
N GLY A 35 -1.03 -0.99 -15.80
CA GLY A 35 -2.37 -0.79 -15.27
C GLY A 35 -2.76 -1.76 -14.15
N CYS A 36 -1.86 -2.65 -13.72
CA CYS A 36 -2.14 -3.62 -12.67
C CYS A 36 -1.91 -2.99 -11.28
N VAL A 37 -2.91 -3.08 -10.40
CA VAL A 37 -2.81 -2.59 -9.02
C VAL A 37 -2.18 -3.66 -8.13
N ILE A 38 -0.95 -3.44 -7.66
CA ILE A 38 -0.20 -4.40 -6.85
C ILE A 38 -0.36 -4.19 -5.34
N ALA A 39 -0.77 -3.00 -4.91
CA ALA A 39 -1.09 -2.73 -3.51
C ALA A 39 -2.13 -1.62 -3.37
N ARG A 40 -2.94 -1.71 -2.32
CA ARG A 40 -4.01 -0.75 -2.03
C ARG A 40 -4.10 -0.46 -0.54
N SER A 41 -4.27 0.80 -0.16
CA SER A 41 -4.55 1.18 1.22
C SER A 41 -5.89 0.59 1.69
N LYS A 42 -6.07 0.45 3.00
CA LYS A 42 -7.34 -0.02 3.57
C LYS A 42 -8.50 0.90 3.18
N SER A 43 -8.28 2.21 3.19
CA SER A 43 -9.26 3.22 2.77
C SER A 43 -9.71 3.14 1.30
N LEU A 44 -8.98 2.41 0.45
CA LEU A 44 -9.34 2.16 -0.94
C LEU A 44 -10.11 0.84 -1.13
N LYS A 45 -10.10 -0.03 -0.13
CA LYS A 45 -10.87 -1.29 -0.13
C LYS A 45 -12.22 -0.96 0.52
N THR A 46 -13.22 -0.65 -0.31
CA THR A 46 -14.62 -0.44 0.14
C THR A 46 -15.12 -1.65 0.92
#